data_AF-A0AAP0J7B5-F1
#
_entry.id   AF-A0AAP0J7B5-F1
#
_cell.length_a   1.000
_cell.length_b   1.000
_cell.length_c   1.000
_cell.angle_alpha   90.00
_cell.angle_beta   90.00
_cell.angle_gamma   90.00
#
_symmetry.space_group_name_H-M   'P 1'
#
loop_
_entity.id
_entity.type
_entity.pdbx_description
1 polymer ?
#
loop_
_entity_poly.entity_id
_entity_poly.type
_entity_poly.pdbx_seq_one_letter_code
_entity_poly.pdbx_strand_id
1 'polypeptide(L)'
;MLQVLELGIVVHSIVIGLSLGASNNTCTIKPLVSTLCFHQMFEGMGLGGCILQAEYKFFKKAVMLFFFSVKTPFGIALGIALSSVYKENSPSSLITVGLLNTSSVGLLIYMALVDIPPSRFHGA
;
A
#
# COMPACT_ATOMS: atom_id res chain seq x y z
N MET A 1 14.00 1.95 8.39
CA MET A 1 12.67 1.45 8.78
C MET A 1 11.55 2.14 8.01
N LEU A 2 11.16 3.39 8.32
CA LEU A 2 10.00 4.02 7.66
C LEU A 2 10.08 4.13 6.13
N GLN A 3 11.27 4.36 5.54
CA GLN A 3 11.43 4.42 4.08
C GLN A 3 11.26 3.07 3.37
N VAL A 4 11.61 1.96 4.03
CA VAL A 4 11.43 0.60 3.51
C VAL A 4 9.96 0.20 3.63
N LEU A 5 9.32 0.53 4.75
CA LEU A 5 7.87 0.39 4.94
C LEU A 5 7.10 1.20 3.91
N GLU A 6 7.49 2.45 3.67
CA GLU A 6 6.88 3.29 2.64
C GLU A 6 6.98 2.63 1.28
N LEU A 7 8.13 2.06 0.92
CA LEU A 7 8.35 1.39 -0.37
C LEU A 7 7.44 0.17 -0.56
N GLY A 8 7.31 -0.69 0.46
CA GLY A 8 6.41 -1.86 0.41
C GLY A 8 4.95 -1.46 0.24
N ILE A 9 4.51 -0.46 1.01
CA ILE A 9 3.15 0.09 0.91
C ILE A 9 2.93 0.73 -0.47
N VAL A 10 3.92 1.42 -1.06
CA VAL A 10 3.81 1.99 -2.42
C VAL A 10 3.47 0.94 -3.45
N VAL A 11 4.28 -0.12 -3.48
CA VAL A 11 4.16 -1.15 -4.50
C VAL A 11 2.80 -1.83 -4.37
N HIS A 12 2.36 -2.10 -3.15
CA HIS A 12 1.06 -2.72 -2.89
C HIS A 12 -0.12 -1.83 -3.30
N SER A 13 -0.13 -0.56 -2.86
CA SER A 13 -1.22 0.38 -3.15
C SER A 13 -1.34 0.69 -4.65
N ILE A 14 -0.23 0.73 -5.39
CA ILE A 14 -0.25 0.92 -6.85
C ILE A 14 -0.85 -0.29 -7.55
N VAL A 15 -0.50 -1.51 -7.15
CA VAL A 15 -1.01 -2.75 -7.76
C VAL A 15 -2.51 -2.92 -7.50
N ILE A 16 -2.97 -2.61 -6.29
CA ILE A 16 -4.40 -2.63 -5.96
C ILE A 16 -5.15 -1.54 -6.73
N GLY A 17 -4.60 -0.32 -6.80
CA GLY A 17 -5.18 0.77 -7.58
C GLY A 17 -5.28 0.44 -9.07
N LEU A 18 -4.22 -0.14 -9.65
CA LEU A 18 -4.18 -0.60 -11.03
C LEU A 18 -5.30 -1.61 -11.31
N SER A 19 -5.43 -2.62 -10.44
CA SER A 19 -6.46 -3.65 -10.57
C SER A 19 -7.86 -3.07 -10.42
N LEU A 20 -8.07 -2.12 -9.49
CA LEU A 20 -9.35 -1.43 -9.34
C LEU A 20 -9.70 -0.58 -10.57
N GLY A 21 -8.72 0.14 -11.13
CA GLY A 21 -8.92 1.01 -12.30
C GLY A 21 -9.09 0.28 -13.63
N ALA A 22 -8.52 -0.93 -13.76
CA ALA A 22 -8.66 -1.75 -14.94
C ALA A 22 -9.93 -2.63 -14.93
N SER A 23 -10.59 -2.75 -13.77
CA SER A 23 -11.75 -3.63 -13.62
C SER A 23 -13.01 -2.99 -14.19
N ASN A 24 -13.72 -3.75 -15.02
CA ASN A 24 -15.00 -3.34 -15.61
C ASN A 24 -16.21 -4.00 -14.94
N ASN A 25 -16.00 -4.85 -13.93
CA ASN A 25 -17.07 -5.60 -13.27
C ASN A 25 -17.41 -4.99 -11.90
N THR A 26 -18.64 -4.49 -11.75
CA THR A 26 -19.14 -3.90 -10.51
C THR A 26 -19.11 -4.86 -9.31
N CYS A 27 -19.24 -6.18 -9.54
CA CYS A 27 -19.12 -7.19 -8.50
C CYS A 27 -17.70 -7.33 -7.94
N THR A 28 -16.67 -6.96 -8.72
CA THR A 28 -15.25 -6.96 -8.31
C THR A 28 -14.87 -5.61 -7.71
N ILE A 29 -15.32 -4.50 -8.32
CA ILE A 29 -15.07 -3.13 -7.88
C ILE A 29 -15.61 -2.87 -6.46
N LYS A 30 -16.86 -3.26 -6.18
CA LYS A 30 -17.51 -2.98 -4.89
C LYS A 30 -16.72 -3.54 -3.68
N PRO A 31 -16.35 -4.84 -3.66
CA PRO A 31 -15.48 -5.38 -2.62
C PRO A 31 -14.11 -4.70 -2.57
N LEU A 32 -13.47 -4.48 -3.72
CA LEU A 32 -12.14 -3.84 -3.78
C LEU A 32 -12.14 -2.44 -3.17
N VAL A 33 -13.13 -1.60 -3.50
CA VAL A 33 -13.26 -0.26 -2.92
C VAL A 33 -13.52 -0.34 -1.42
N SER A 34 -14.40 -1.24 -0.98
CA SER A 34 -14.68 -1.45 0.45
C SER A 34 -13.40 -1.82 1.21
N THR A 35 -12.70 -2.86 0.76
CA THR A 35 -11.45 -3.32 1.37
C THR A 35 -10.36 -2.25 1.33
N LEU A 36 -10.22 -1.52 0.21
CA LEU A 36 -9.24 -0.45 0.07
C LEU A 36 -9.50 0.70 1.06
N CYS A 37 -10.75 1.13 1.21
CA CYS A 37 -11.11 2.18 2.17
C CYS A 37 -10.75 1.80 3.60
N PHE A 38 -11.12 0.59 4.04
CA PHE A 38 -10.80 0.12 5.39
C PHE A 38 -9.29 -0.05 5.59
N HIS A 39 -8.57 -0.64 4.63
CA HIS A 39 -7.13 -0.86 4.73
C HIS A 39 -6.37 0.48 4.80
N GLN A 40 -6.67 1.40 3.87
CA GLN A 40 -6.03 2.71 3.82
C GLN A 40 -6.33 3.55 5.07
N MET A 41 -7.50 3.38 5.69
CA MET A 41 -7.82 4.03 6.97
C MET A 41 -6.87 3.57 8.09
N PHE A 42 -6.67 2.26 8.25
CA PHE A 42 -5.80 1.73 9.29
C PHE A 42 -4.33 2.03 9.03
N GLU A 43 -3.87 1.95 7.78
CA GLU A 43 -2.52 2.35 7.39
C GLU A 43 -2.26 3.84 7.64
N GLY A 44 -3.24 4.70 7.32
CA GLY A 44 -3.16 6.14 7.55
C GLY A 44 -3.11 6.52 9.03
N MET A 45 -3.89 5.82 9.86
CA MET A 45 -3.86 6.00 11.32
C MET A 45 -2.52 5.58 11.91
N GLY A 46 -1.95 4.47 11.43
CA GLY A 46 -0.62 4.01 11.82
C GLY A 46 0.48 5.00 11.43
N LEU A 47 0.48 5.46 10.17
CA LEU A 47 1.42 6.47 9.67
C LEU A 47 1.32 7.79 10.47
N GLY A 48 0.10 8.25 10.76
CA GLY A 48 -0.16 9.43 11.58
C GLY A 48 0.41 9.29 13.00
N GLY A 49 0.21 8.13 13.64
CA GLY A 49 0.80 7.82 14.94
C GLY A 49 2.33 7.84 14.95
N CYS A 50 2.97 7.30 13.91
CA CYS A 50 4.42 7.36 13.74
C CYS A 50 4.94 8.79 13.50
N ILE A 51 4.23 9.59 12.70
CA ILE A 51 4.59 10.99 12.42
C ILE A 51 4.47 11.86 13.67
N LEU A 52 3.49 11.57 14.55
CA LEU A 52 3.30 12.27 15.81
C LEU A 52 4.36 11.90 16.85
N GLN A 53 4.72 10.61 16.95
CA GLN A 53 5.76 10.15 17.88
C GLN A 53 7.18 10.47 17.41
N ALA A 54 7.41 10.58 16.10
CA ALA A 54 8.71 10.91 15.56
C ALA A 54 8.92 12.44 15.47
N GLU A 55 10.04 12.92 16.00
CA GLU A 55 10.49 14.32 15.88
C GLU A 55 11.06 14.63 14.47
N TYR A 56 10.36 14.21 13.42
CA TYR A 56 10.76 14.51 12.04
C TYR A 56 10.57 15.99 11.71
N LYS A 57 11.50 16.55 10.91
CA LYS A 57 11.34 17.87 10.30
C LYS A 57 10.05 17.93 9.46
N PHE A 58 9.41 19.09 9.42
CA PHE A 58 8.16 19.33 8.68
C PHE A 58 8.21 18.81 7.23
N PHE A 59 9.32 19.03 6.53
CA PHE A 59 9.52 18.54 5.17
C PHE A 59 9.37 17.02 5.05
N LYS A 60 9.93 16.23 5.97
CA LYS A 60 9.79 14.76 5.95
C LYS A 60 8.35 14.33 6.23
N LYS A 61 7.66 14.99 7.16
CA LYS A 61 6.24 14.75 7.45
C LYS A 61 5.37 15.02 6.21
N ALA A 62 5.61 16.14 5.54
CA ALA A 62 4.91 16.53 4.32
C ALA A 62 5.16 15.53 3.17
N VAL A 63 6.42 15.11 2.96
CA VAL A 63 6.76 14.12 1.93
C VAL A 63 6.05 12.78 2.16
N MET A 64 6.05 12.28 3.40
CA MET A 64 5.38 11.01 3.74
C MET A 64 3.86 11.08 3.52
N LEU A 65 3.21 12.17 3.95
CA LEU A 65 1.78 12.37 3.74
C LEU A 65 1.44 12.50 2.25
N PHE A 66 2.21 13.28 1.50
CA PHE A 66 2.03 13.44 0.05
C PHE A 66 2.08 12.09 -0.66
N PHE A 67 3.13 11.32 -0.38
CA PHE A 67 3.31 10.00 -0.97
C PHE A 67 2.18 9.04 -0.57
N PHE A 68 1.78 9.01 0.70
CA PHE A 68 0.63 8.19 1.14
C PHE A 68 -0.66 8.54 0.38
N SER A 69 -0.96 9.82 0.19
CA SER A 69 -2.19 10.26 -0.48
C SER A 69 -2.17 10.06 -2.00
N VAL A 70 -1.02 10.15 -2.66
CA VAL A 70 -0.93 10.13 -4.14
C VAL A 70 -0.86 8.71 -4.72
N LYS A 71 -0.29 7.74 -4.00
CA LYS A 71 -0.03 6.39 -4.54
C LYS A 71 -1.29 5.66 -5.01
N THR A 72 -2.36 5.72 -4.23
CA THR A 72 -3.63 5.05 -4.54
C THR A 72 -4.36 5.66 -5.75
N PRO A 73 -4.61 6.99 -5.83
CA PRO A 73 -5.21 7.60 -7.02
C PRO A 73 -4.31 7.48 -8.25
N PHE A 74 -2.98 7.51 -8.08
CA PHE A 74 -2.04 7.24 -9.18
C PHE A 74 -2.21 5.81 -9.73
N GLY A 75 -2.30 4.80 -8.86
CA GLY A 75 -2.59 3.42 -9.26
C GLY A 75 -3.91 3.28 -10.01
N ILE A 76 -4.98 3.91 -9.53
CA ILE A 76 -6.30 3.90 -10.19
C ILE A 76 -6.23 4.55 -11.57
N ALA A 77 -5.60 5.73 -11.67
CA ALA A 77 -5.42 6.42 -12.95
C ALA A 77 -4.62 5.57 -13.95
N LEU A 78 -3.56 4.91 -13.48
CA LEU A 78 -2.77 3.99 -14.28
C LEU A 78 -3.59 2.77 -14.73
N GLY A 79 -4.44 2.23 -13.85
CA GLY A 79 -5.36 1.13 -14.15
C GLY A 79 -6.36 1.48 -15.24
N ILE A 80 -6.95 2.67 -15.16
CA ILE A 80 -7.86 3.20 -16.18
C ILE A 80 -7.11 3.39 -17.50
N ALA A 81 -5.91 3.99 -17.47
CA ALA A 81 -5.12 4.24 -18.67
C ALA A 81 -4.68 2.94 -19.38
N LEU A 82 -4.34 1.91 -18.61
CA LEU A 82 -3.91 0.60 -19.12
C LEU A 82 -5.05 -0.39 -19.29
N SER A 83 -6.30 -0.04 -18.98
CA SER A 83 -7.47 -0.92 -19.02
C SER A 83 -7.71 -1.60 -20.38
N SER A 84 -7.23 -1.00 -21.47
CA SER A 84 -7.30 -1.56 -22.82
C SER A 84 -6.27 -2.67 -23.10
N VAL A 85 -5.14 -2.67 -22.38
CA VAL A 85 -4.02 -3.62 -22.56
C VAL A 85 -3.96 -4.64 -21.42
N TYR A 86 -4.35 -4.22 -20.21
CA TYR A 86 -4.35 -5.03 -19.02
C TYR A 86 -5.58 -5.95 -18.98
N LYS A 87 -5.34 -7.26 -19.11
CA LYS A 87 -6.36 -8.29 -18.93
C LYS A 87 -6.20 -8.92 -17.56
N GLU A 88 -7.13 -8.63 -16.64
CA GLU A 88 -7.05 -9.08 -15.24
C GLU A 88 -6.92 -10.61 -15.09
N ASN A 89 -7.47 -11.36 -16.06
CA ASN A 89 -7.46 -12.82 -16.07
C ASN A 89 -6.33 -13.42 -16.94
N SER A 90 -5.40 -12.61 -17.44
CA SER A 90 -4.27 -13.09 -18.23
C SER A 90 -3.22 -13.74 -17.31
N PRO A 91 -2.62 -14.89 -17.68
CA PRO A 91 -1.58 -15.55 -16.90
C PRO A 91 -0.41 -14.61 -16.55
N SER A 92 0.04 -13.78 -17.51
CA SER A 92 1.13 -12.83 -17.27
C SER A 92 0.76 -11.75 -16.25
N SER A 93 -0.49 -11.27 -16.29
CA SER A 93 -1.00 -10.28 -15.33
C SER A 93 -1.05 -10.85 -13.92
N LEU A 94 -1.61 -12.06 -13.79
CA LEU A 94 -1.71 -12.77 -12.51
C LEU A 94 -0.33 -13.09 -11.92
N ILE A 95 0.65 -13.46 -12.76
CA ILE A 95 2.03 -13.70 -12.30
C ILE A 95 2.68 -12.40 -11.84
N THR A 96 2.61 -11.32 -12.60
CA THR A 96 3.21 -10.04 -12.22
C THR A 96 2.58 -9.46 -10.95
N VAL A 97 1.24 -9.45 -10.87
CA VAL A 97 0.52 -9.02 -9.66
C VAL A 97 0.86 -9.91 -8.47
N GLY A 98 0.87 -11.23 -8.67
CA GLY A 98 1.21 -12.21 -7.64
C GLY A 98 2.60 -12.01 -7.08
N LEU A 99 3.60 -11.77 -7.94
CA LEU A 99 5.00 -11.51 -7.55
C LEU A 99 5.14 -10.20 -6.77
N LEU A 100 4.53 -9.11 -7.26
CA LEU A 100 4.56 -7.81 -6.59
C LEU A 100 3.84 -7.88 -5.23
N ASN A 101 2.73 -8.60 -5.16
CA ASN A 101 1.97 -8.77 -3.93
C ASN A 101 2.71 -9.62 -2.88
N THR A 102 3.30 -10.75 -3.28
CA THR A 102 4.12 -11.58 -2.37
C THR A 102 5.37 -10.85 -1.89
N SER A 103 6.01 -10.06 -2.76
CA SER A 103 7.15 -9.22 -2.38
C SER A 103 6.74 -8.18 -1.32
N SER A 104 5.58 -7.55 -1.48
CA SER A 104 5.04 -6.59 -0.50
C SER A 104 4.73 -7.26 0.84
N VAL A 105 4.02 -8.40 0.82
CA VAL A 105 3.72 -9.19 2.03
C VAL A 105 4.99 -9.58 2.77
N GLY A 106 6.03 -10.03 2.07
CA GLY A 106 7.33 -10.36 2.68
C GLY A 106 7.97 -9.16 3.39
N LEU A 107 7.86 -7.97 2.80
CA LEU A 107 8.35 -6.73 3.39
C LEU A 107 7.54 -6.32 4.64
N LEU A 108 6.20 -6.47 4.59
CA LEU A 108 5.31 -6.18 5.73
C LEU A 108 5.56 -7.15 6.89
N ILE A 109 5.78 -8.44 6.60
CA ILE A 109 6.16 -9.44 7.62
C ILE A 109 7.53 -9.11 8.22
N TYR A 110 8.52 -8.73 7.39
CA TYR A 110 9.83 -8.29 7.88
C TYR A 110 9.71 -7.09 8.83
N MET A 111 8.89 -6.09 8.49
CA MET A 111 8.62 -4.96 9.37
C MET A 111 7.91 -5.40 10.65
N ALA A 112 6.89 -6.28 10.57
CA ALA A 112 6.21 -6.77 11.76
C ALA A 112 7.14 -7.55 12.72
N LEU A 113 8.19 -8.20 12.21
CA LEU A 113 9.14 -8.96 13.01
C LEU A 113 10.30 -8.09 13.55
N VAL A 114 10.85 -7.19 12.75
CA VAL A 114 12.07 -6.41 13.10
C VAL A 114 11.73 -5.08 13.75
N ASP A 115 10.56 -4.51 13.47
CA ASP A 115 10.11 -3.20 13.99
C ASP A 115 9.34 -3.33 15.32
N ILE A 116 9.22 -4.54 15.90
CA ILE A 116 8.84 -4.70 17.32
C ILE A 116 10.01 -4.16 18.16
N PRO A 117 9.83 -3.05 18.91
CA PRO A 117 10.90 -2.50 19.72
C PRO A 117 11.20 -3.44 20.89
N PRO A 118 12.47 -3.74 21.22
CA PRO A 118 12.83 -4.54 22.40
C PRO A 118 12.38 -3.93 23.74
N SER A 119 11.97 -2.65 23.77
CA SER A 119 11.34 -2.01 24.92
C SER A 119 9.95 -2.57 25.25
N ARG A 120 9.31 -3.32 24.33
CA ARG A 120 8.06 -4.05 24.58
C ARG A 120 8.27 -5.42 25.24
N PHE A 121 9.51 -5.88 25.33
CA PHE A 121 9.91 -7.11 26.04
C PHE A 121 10.55 -6.84 27.41
N HIS A 122 10.94 -5.59 27.71
CA HIS A 122 11.50 -5.17 29.01
C HIS A 122 10.45 -4.48 29.91
N GLY A 123 9.17 -4.79 29.73
CA GLY A 123 8.12 -4.48 30.67
C GLY A 123 7.99 -5.56 31.76
N ALA A 124 9.08 -5.85 32.46
CA ALA A 124 9.12 -6.54 33.77
C ALA A 124 10.50 -6.32 34.39
#